data_AF-A0AAP0C262-F1
#
_entry.id   AF-A0AAP0C262-F1
#
_cell.length_a   1.000
_cell.length_b   1.000
_cell.length_c   1.000
_cell.angle_alpha   90.00
_cell.angle_beta   90.00
_cell.angle_gamma   90.00
#
_symmetry.space_group_name_H-M   'P 1'
#
loop_
_entity.id
_entity.type
_entity.pdbx_description
1 polymer ?
#
loop_
_entity_poly.entity_id
_entity_poly.type
_entity_poly.pdbx_seq_one_letter_code
_entity_poly.pdbx_strand_id
1 'polypeptide(L)'
;MFSFFISFFASQVSSFDTVAKHVDDQEAIISPKLLKNYNEKDLTCWKNCMTQDFSINCLFFDPFKCKIYDYVDALQDLKSCTVRTVISPHLSFKEDCARILRGMRIAARLGLQFSKKTEAAILDLSSSIQSLGKDRFMMEMNFMMAHGAAASSINLLQIFKLLESIFPAHVSKIFICSLFL
;
A
#
# COMPACT_ATOMS: atom_id res chain seq x y z
N MET A 1 -17.41 10.95 -4.77
CA MET A 1 -15.93 10.90 -4.65
C MET A 1 -15.41 9.50 -4.28
N PHE A 2 -16.12 8.72 -3.45
CA PHE A 2 -15.75 7.33 -3.10
C PHE A 2 -15.85 6.31 -4.26
N SER A 3 -16.78 6.49 -5.20
CA SER A 3 -16.94 5.57 -6.34
C SER A 3 -15.73 5.52 -7.28
N PHE A 4 -14.84 6.52 -7.25
CA PHE A 4 -13.62 6.54 -8.05
C PHE A 4 -12.44 5.81 -7.37
N PHE A 5 -12.52 5.63 -6.05
CA PHE A 5 -11.46 5.01 -5.24
C PHE A 5 -11.36 3.49 -5.48
N ILE A 6 -12.49 2.84 -5.77
CA ILE A 6 -12.54 1.39 -6.04
C ILE A 6 -12.00 1.09 -7.45
N SER A 7 -12.17 1.98 -8.43
CA SER A 7 -11.62 1.79 -9.79
C SER A 7 -10.09 1.76 -9.86
N PHE A 8 -9.37 2.37 -8.91
CA PHE A 8 -7.91 2.47 -8.96
C PHE A 8 -7.15 1.28 -8.35
N PHE A 9 -7.85 0.38 -7.64
CA PHE A 9 -7.30 -0.90 -7.16
C PHE A 9 -7.17 -1.97 -8.27
N ALA A 10 -7.64 -1.66 -9.49
CA ALA A 10 -7.78 -2.61 -10.60
C ALA A 10 -6.47 -3.09 -11.25
N SER A 11 -5.28 -2.63 -10.84
CA SER A 11 -4.02 -3.18 -11.39
C SER A 11 -3.51 -4.43 -10.67
N GLN A 12 -4.20 -4.90 -9.61
CA GLN A 12 -3.87 -6.19 -8.98
C GLN A 12 -5.10 -7.04 -8.57
N VAL A 13 -6.31 -6.51 -8.72
CA VAL A 13 -7.56 -7.30 -8.58
C VAL A 13 -8.18 -7.42 -9.96
N SER A 14 -8.48 -8.65 -10.38
CA SER A 14 -9.06 -8.95 -11.70
C SER A 14 -10.25 -8.03 -11.98
N SER A 15 -10.26 -7.49 -13.20
CA SER A 15 -11.33 -6.67 -13.77
C SER A 15 -12.73 -7.11 -13.31
N PHE A 16 -13.41 -6.21 -12.61
CA PHE A 16 -14.87 -6.21 -12.53
C PHE A 16 -15.34 -4.79 -12.77
N ASP A 17 -15.58 -4.47 -14.04
CA ASP A 17 -16.42 -3.33 -14.40
C ASP A 17 -17.81 -3.57 -13.83
N THR A 18 -18.22 -2.80 -12.82
CA THR A 18 -19.61 -2.80 -12.35
C THR A 18 -20.19 -1.42 -12.55
N VAL A 19 -21.18 -1.35 -13.45
CA VAL A 19 -22.05 -0.20 -13.66
C VAL A 19 -22.71 0.16 -12.32
N ALA A 20 -22.32 1.30 -11.76
CA ALA A 20 -22.89 1.82 -10.52
C ALA A 20 -24.35 2.23 -10.77
N LYS A 21 -25.30 1.34 -10.45
CA LYS A 21 -26.68 1.75 -10.17
C LYS A 21 -26.72 2.20 -8.72
N HIS A 22 -27.22 3.42 -8.50
CA HIS A 22 -27.56 3.94 -7.18
C HIS A 22 -28.36 2.90 -6.40
N VAL A 23 -27.75 2.31 -5.38
CA VAL A 23 -28.44 1.57 -4.32
C VAL A 23 -28.06 2.26 -3.03
N ASP A 24 -29.01 3.02 -2.53
CA ASP A 24 -29.10 3.50 -1.17
C ASP A 24 -29.28 2.25 -0.30
N ASP A 25 -28.26 1.84 0.46
CA ASP A 25 -28.37 1.00 1.66
C ASP A 25 -26.97 0.78 2.28
N GLN A 26 -26.91 0.92 3.59
CA GLN A 26 -25.71 0.92 4.42
C GLN A 26 -24.77 -0.27 4.14
N GLU A 27 -23.56 0.00 3.63
CA GLU A 27 -22.47 -0.97 3.60
C GLU A 27 -22.22 -1.48 5.02
N ALA A 28 -22.67 -2.71 5.31
CA ALA A 28 -22.50 -3.33 6.61
C ALA A 28 -21.03 -3.72 6.82
N ILE A 29 -20.26 -2.78 7.36
CA ILE A 29 -18.85 -2.96 7.75
C ILE A 29 -18.78 -3.87 8.97
N ILE A 30 -18.06 -4.99 8.85
CA ILE A 30 -17.78 -5.89 9.97
C ILE A 30 -16.32 -5.68 10.39
N SER A 31 -16.10 -5.06 11.56
CA SER A 31 -14.78 -4.81 12.16
C SER A 31 -14.44 -5.85 13.25
N PRO A 32 -13.15 -6.07 13.59
CA PRO A 32 -12.70 -7.18 14.44
C PRO A 32 -13.27 -7.20 15.87
N LYS A 33 -13.77 -6.06 16.36
CA LYS A 33 -14.41 -5.96 17.68
C LYS A 33 -15.74 -6.72 17.76
N LEU A 34 -16.34 -7.09 16.64
CA LEU A 34 -17.56 -7.88 16.57
C LEU A 34 -17.21 -9.26 16.02
N LEU A 35 -17.18 -10.26 16.89
CA LEU A 35 -17.81 -11.60 16.72
C LEU A 35 -17.00 -12.69 17.42
N LYS A 36 -17.60 -13.26 18.48
CA LYS A 36 -17.08 -14.40 19.25
C LYS A 36 -17.06 -15.73 18.47
N ASN A 37 -17.48 -15.76 17.20
CA ASN A 37 -17.70 -16.99 16.42
C ASN A 37 -17.13 -16.87 15.00
N TYR A 38 -15.81 -16.89 14.85
CA TYR A 38 -15.19 -17.03 13.52
C TYR A 38 -15.51 -18.42 12.96
N ASN A 39 -16.04 -18.50 11.74
CA ASN A 39 -16.11 -19.77 11.01
C ASN A 39 -14.77 -20.08 10.32
N GLU A 40 -14.62 -21.27 9.75
CA GLU A 40 -13.38 -21.69 9.09
C GLU A 40 -12.94 -20.76 7.94
N LYS A 41 -13.91 -20.19 7.21
CA LYS A 41 -13.65 -19.22 6.15
C LYS A 41 -13.08 -17.92 6.71
N ASP A 42 -13.63 -17.40 7.79
CA ASP A 42 -13.14 -16.18 8.43
C ASP A 42 -11.71 -16.35 8.96
N LEU A 43 -11.41 -17.52 9.54
CA LEU A 43 -10.03 -17.85 9.97
C LEU A 43 -9.06 -17.89 8.80
N THR A 44 -9.49 -18.41 7.66
CA THR A 44 -8.68 -18.46 6.43
C THR A 44 -8.44 -17.05 5.87
N CYS A 45 -9.47 -16.21 5.81
CA CYS A 45 -9.34 -14.82 5.40
C CYS A 45 -8.41 -14.04 6.33
N TRP A 46 -8.56 -14.18 7.64
CA TRP A 46 -7.68 -13.56 8.62
C TRP A 46 -6.22 -14.00 8.47
N LYS A 47 -5.97 -15.31 8.31
CA LYS A 47 -4.61 -15.83 8.03
C LYS A 47 -4.03 -15.23 6.74
N ASN A 48 -4.85 -15.10 5.71
CA ASN A 48 -4.45 -14.47 4.45
C ASN A 48 -4.14 -12.97 4.63
N CYS A 49 -4.82 -12.24 5.51
CA CYS A 49 -4.43 -10.87 5.85
C CYS A 49 -3.02 -10.83 6.43
N MET A 50 -2.69 -11.74 7.34
CA MET A 50 -1.42 -11.74 8.07
C MET A 50 -0.19 -11.98 7.18
N THR A 51 -0.38 -12.48 5.95
CA THR A 51 0.70 -12.62 4.97
C THR A 51 0.81 -11.42 4.01
N GLN A 52 -0.14 -10.50 4.04
CA GLN A 52 -0.08 -9.25 3.26
C GLN A 52 0.89 -8.26 3.91
N ASP A 53 1.36 -7.33 3.08
CA ASP A 53 2.26 -6.27 3.51
C ASP A 53 1.53 -5.13 4.22
N PHE A 54 0.45 -4.60 3.61
CA PHE A 54 -0.29 -3.42 4.09
C PHE A 54 -1.75 -3.72 4.41
N SER A 55 -2.28 -3.06 5.45
CA SER A 55 -3.67 -3.24 5.91
C SER A 55 -4.70 -3.00 4.80
N ILE A 56 -4.48 -1.97 3.97
CA ILE A 56 -5.38 -1.65 2.85
C ILE A 56 -5.55 -2.80 1.84
N ASN A 57 -4.58 -3.73 1.77
CA ASN A 57 -4.63 -4.91 0.90
C ASN A 57 -5.36 -6.10 1.56
N CYS A 58 -5.91 -5.91 2.77
CA CYS A 58 -6.56 -6.95 3.58
C CYS A 58 -8.09 -6.85 3.62
N LEU A 59 -8.69 -5.98 2.79
CA LEU A 59 -10.14 -5.90 2.66
C LEU A 59 -10.66 -6.99 1.74
N PHE A 60 -11.66 -7.74 2.21
CA PHE A 60 -12.36 -8.74 1.38
C PHE A 60 -13.76 -8.26 1.06
N PHE A 61 -14.18 -8.45 -0.19
CA PHE A 61 -15.51 -8.12 -0.65
C PHE A 61 -16.28 -9.40 -1.02
N ASP A 62 -17.49 -9.55 -0.49
CA ASP A 62 -18.45 -10.57 -0.93
C ASP A 62 -19.44 -9.91 -1.90
N PRO A 63 -19.35 -10.19 -3.21
CA PRO A 63 -20.19 -9.57 -4.22
C PRO A 63 -21.65 -10.06 -4.16
N PHE A 64 -21.92 -11.22 -3.57
CA PHE A 64 -23.28 -11.75 -3.46
C PHE A 64 -24.03 -11.13 -2.29
N LYS A 65 -23.30 -10.78 -1.22
CA LYS A 65 -23.86 -10.13 -0.03
C LYS A 65 -23.69 -8.61 -0.03
N CYS A 66 -22.94 -8.08 -0.98
CA CYS A 66 -22.48 -6.69 -1.01
C CYS A 66 -21.87 -6.25 0.34
N LYS A 67 -20.99 -7.09 0.91
CA LYS A 67 -20.37 -6.87 2.22
C LYS A 67 -18.85 -6.78 2.13
N ILE A 68 -18.29 -5.85 2.86
CA ILE A 68 -16.84 -5.73 3.07
C ILE A 68 -16.50 -6.31 4.44
N TYR A 69 -15.52 -7.21 4.45
CA TYR A 69 -14.95 -7.83 5.64
C TYR A 69 -13.59 -7.20 5.91
N ASP A 70 -13.44 -6.65 7.11
CA ASP A 70 -12.22 -5.98 7.57
C ASP A 70 -11.72 -6.64 8.86
N TYR A 71 -10.62 -7.39 8.73
CA TYR A 71 -10.03 -8.16 9.81
C TYR A 71 -8.87 -7.43 10.51
N VAL A 72 -8.43 -6.28 10.00
CA VAL A 72 -7.21 -5.57 10.45
C VAL A 72 -7.40 -4.06 10.60
N ASP A 73 -8.64 -3.61 10.69
CA ASP A 73 -9.02 -2.18 10.75
C ASP A 73 -8.52 -1.35 9.54
N ALA A 74 -8.42 -1.99 8.38
CA ALA A 74 -7.97 -1.38 7.13
C ALA A 74 -8.90 -0.26 6.65
N LEU A 75 -10.20 -0.33 6.93
CA LEU A 75 -11.14 0.75 6.62
C LEU A 75 -10.85 2.02 7.44
N GLN A 76 -10.36 1.86 8.68
CA GLN A 76 -9.97 3.00 9.48
C GLN A 76 -8.71 3.66 8.93
N ASP A 77 -7.73 2.84 8.50
CA ASP A 77 -6.53 3.34 7.83
C ASP A 77 -6.85 4.06 6.51
N LEU A 78 -7.79 3.53 5.71
CA LEU A 78 -8.27 4.21 4.50
C LEU A 78 -8.96 5.54 4.83
N LYS A 79 -9.82 5.57 5.85
CA LYS A 79 -10.50 6.80 6.30
C LYS A 79 -9.51 7.85 6.80
N SER A 80 -8.40 7.44 7.42
CA SER A 80 -7.33 8.34 7.86
C SER A 80 -6.25 8.57 6.79
N CYS A 81 -6.48 8.14 5.54
CA CYS A 81 -5.53 8.24 4.44
C CYS A 81 -4.12 7.73 4.80
N THR A 82 -4.04 6.60 5.51
CA THR A 82 -2.80 6.11 6.11
C THR A 82 -2.37 4.76 5.54
N VAL A 83 -1.12 4.65 5.10
CA VAL A 83 -0.45 3.38 4.79
C VAL A 83 0.13 2.79 6.07
N ARG A 84 -0.36 1.60 6.42
CA ARG A 84 0.08 0.85 7.60
C ARG A 84 0.38 -0.59 7.22
N THR A 85 1.45 -1.15 7.78
CA THR A 85 1.77 -2.57 7.62
C THR A 85 0.86 -3.44 8.49
N VAL A 86 0.52 -4.64 8.02
CA VAL A 86 -0.34 -5.57 8.80
C VAL A 86 0.32 -5.99 10.10
N ILE A 87 1.61 -6.36 10.01
CA ILE A 87 2.46 -6.68 11.16
C ILE A 87 3.38 -5.49 11.49
N SER A 88 4.26 -5.68 12.48
CA SER A 88 5.27 -4.67 12.82
C SER A 88 6.07 -4.23 11.58
N PRO A 89 6.16 -2.93 11.26
CA PRO A 89 6.87 -2.44 10.08
C PRO A 89 8.33 -2.92 9.99
N HIS A 90 9.06 -2.89 11.11
CA HIS A 90 10.45 -3.37 11.16
C HIS A 90 10.57 -4.86 10.84
N LEU A 91 9.63 -5.70 11.29
CA LEU A 91 9.64 -7.12 10.96
C LEU A 91 9.32 -7.33 9.48
N SER A 92 8.28 -6.65 9.00
CA SER A 92 7.84 -6.73 7.61
C SER A 92 8.93 -6.35 6.62
N PHE A 93 9.65 -5.25 6.87
CA PHE A 93 10.71 -4.76 5.99
C PHE A 93 12.03 -5.51 6.11
N LYS A 94 12.30 -6.14 7.27
CA LYS A 94 13.45 -7.05 7.43
C LYS A 94 13.25 -8.36 6.67
N GLU A 95 12.02 -8.88 6.68
CA GLU A 95 11.66 -10.06 5.88
C GLU A 95 11.78 -9.77 4.39
N ASP A 96 11.31 -8.58 3.98
CA ASP A 96 11.32 -8.17 2.59
C ASP A 96 11.44 -6.65 2.43
N CYS A 97 12.65 -6.17 2.07
CA CYS A 97 12.91 -4.75 1.89
C CYS A 97 12.20 -4.14 0.67
N ALA A 98 11.75 -4.94 -0.30
CA ALA A 98 10.96 -4.44 -1.44
C ALA A 98 9.61 -3.86 -1.00
N ARG A 99 9.09 -4.28 0.18
CA ARG A 99 7.88 -3.72 0.77
C ARG A 99 8.00 -2.22 1.07
N ILE A 100 9.21 -1.70 1.29
CA ILE A 100 9.43 -0.24 1.43
C ILE A 100 9.06 0.47 0.12
N LEU A 101 9.59 0.00 -1.02
CA LEU A 101 9.29 0.58 -2.34
C LEU A 101 7.82 0.39 -2.72
N ARG A 102 7.23 -0.77 -2.41
CA ARG A 102 5.80 -1.00 -2.62
C ARG A 102 4.93 -0.05 -1.78
N GLY A 103 5.35 0.24 -0.55
CA GLY A 103 4.72 1.25 0.30
C GLY A 103 4.78 2.65 -0.33
N MET A 104 5.95 3.06 -0.83
CA MET A 104 6.12 4.34 -1.54
C MET A 104 5.19 4.45 -2.74
N ARG A 105 5.12 3.38 -3.53
CA ARG A 105 4.22 3.30 -4.68
C ARG A 105 2.76 3.46 -4.28
N ILE A 106 2.32 2.76 -3.24
CA ILE A 106 0.94 2.84 -2.74
C ILE A 106 0.64 4.26 -2.26
N ALA A 107 1.51 4.82 -1.42
CA ALA A 107 1.37 6.17 -0.89
C ALA A 107 1.29 7.21 -2.02
N ALA A 108 2.19 7.13 -3.00
CA ALA A 108 2.23 8.04 -4.15
C ALA A 108 0.98 7.93 -5.04
N ARG A 109 0.53 6.70 -5.33
CA ARG A 109 -0.62 6.46 -6.22
C ARG A 109 -1.94 6.90 -5.60
N LEU A 110 -2.09 6.67 -4.31
CA LEU A 110 -3.37 6.90 -3.61
C LEU A 110 -3.38 8.21 -2.81
N GLY A 111 -2.27 8.96 -2.80
CA GLY A 111 -2.14 10.19 -2.00
C GLY A 111 -2.20 9.94 -0.50
N LEU A 112 -1.75 8.77 -0.04
CA LEU A 112 -1.78 8.37 1.36
C LEU A 112 -0.48 8.76 2.07
N GLN A 113 -0.57 8.99 3.38
CA GLN A 113 0.58 9.23 4.25
C GLN A 113 0.94 7.95 4.99
N PHE A 114 2.18 7.81 5.46
CA PHE A 114 2.56 6.65 6.24
C PHE A 114 2.20 6.83 7.71
N SER A 115 1.89 5.74 8.40
CA SER A 115 1.78 5.81 9.86
C SER A 115 3.15 6.11 10.48
N LYS A 116 3.21 6.85 11.60
CA LYS A 116 4.49 7.19 12.28
C LYS A 116 5.41 6.00 12.51
N LYS A 117 4.84 4.82 12.84
CA LYS A 117 5.62 3.59 13.03
C LYS A 117 6.21 3.08 11.71
N THR A 118 5.44 3.17 10.64
CA THR A 118 5.87 2.78 9.28
C THR A 118 6.95 3.72 8.77
N GLU A 119 6.79 5.03 8.95
CA GLU A 119 7.80 6.04 8.60
C GLU A 119 9.13 5.80 9.32
N ALA A 120 9.09 5.59 10.64
CA ALA A 120 10.29 5.31 11.40
C ALA A 120 11.04 4.08 10.87
N ALA A 121 10.31 2.99 10.59
CA ALA A 121 10.92 1.77 10.06
C ALA A 121 11.47 1.92 8.64
N ILE A 122 10.83 2.74 7.78
CA ILE A 122 11.34 3.07 6.44
C ILE A 122 12.70 3.77 6.56
N LEU A 123 12.81 4.76 7.46
CA LEU A 123 14.05 5.50 7.66
C LEU A 123 15.16 4.60 8.22
N ASP A 124 14.84 3.81 9.25
CA ASP A 124 15.77 2.89 9.91
C ASP A 124 16.33 1.82 8.95
N LEU A 125 15.50 1.36 8.01
CA LEU A 125 15.84 0.26 7.08
C LEU A 125 16.07 0.75 5.65
N SER A 126 16.20 2.06 5.43
CA SER A 126 16.41 2.66 4.10
C SER A 126 17.60 2.07 3.35
N SER A 127 18.71 1.83 4.04
CA SER A 127 19.93 1.23 3.48
C SER A 127 19.74 -0.23 3.03
N SER A 128 18.77 -0.95 3.59
CA SER A 128 18.48 -2.34 3.21
C SER A 128 17.96 -2.48 1.77
N ILE A 129 17.51 -1.39 1.15
CA ILE A 129 17.11 -1.41 -0.26
C ILE A 129 18.29 -1.73 -1.18
N GLN A 130 19.53 -1.43 -0.76
CA GLN A 130 20.73 -1.76 -1.54
C GLN A 130 20.99 -3.26 -1.66
N SER A 131 20.47 -4.08 -0.75
CA SER A 131 20.58 -5.54 -0.84
C SER A 131 19.52 -6.15 -1.74
N LEU A 132 18.56 -5.36 -2.24
CA LEU A 132 17.51 -5.84 -3.13
C LEU A 132 18.13 -6.22 -4.49
N GLY A 133 17.82 -7.42 -4.97
CA GLY A 133 18.28 -7.88 -6.29
C GLY A 133 17.83 -6.92 -7.40
N LYS A 134 18.72 -6.69 -8.38
CA LYS A 134 18.54 -5.71 -9.46
C LYS A 134 17.19 -5.84 -10.18
N ASP A 135 16.76 -7.07 -10.47
CA ASP A 135 15.50 -7.31 -11.20
C ASP A 135 14.29 -6.84 -10.39
N ARG A 136 14.29 -7.13 -9.09
CA ARG A 136 13.18 -6.77 -8.19
C ARG A 136 13.15 -5.27 -7.91
N PHE A 137 14.34 -4.66 -7.77
CA PHE A 137 14.47 -3.22 -7.70
C PHE A 137 13.92 -2.53 -8.96
N MET A 138 14.32 -2.99 -10.15
CA MET A 138 13.83 -2.42 -11.42
C MET A 138 12.34 -2.60 -11.61
N MET A 139 11.78 -3.75 -11.19
CA MET A 139 10.34 -4.00 -11.22
C MET A 139 9.56 -2.95 -10.39
N GLU A 140 9.98 -2.67 -9.15
CA GLU A 140 9.31 -1.67 -8.32
C GLU A 140 9.49 -0.25 -8.86
N MET A 141 10.68 0.08 -9.37
CA MET A 141 10.91 1.36 -10.05
C MET A 141 9.98 1.55 -11.25
N ASN A 142 9.86 0.54 -12.10
CA ASN A 142 8.97 0.60 -13.27
C ASN A 142 7.51 0.81 -12.84
N PHE A 143 7.05 0.14 -11.78
CA PHE A 143 5.69 0.35 -11.29
C PHE A 143 5.45 1.73 -10.70
N MET A 144 6.45 2.33 -10.05
CA MET A 144 6.38 3.71 -9.54
C MET A 144 6.35 4.74 -10.66
N MET A 145 7.08 4.51 -11.75
CA MET A 145 7.10 5.40 -12.91
C MET A 145 5.88 5.26 -13.82
N ALA A 146 5.21 4.11 -13.76
CA ALA A 146 3.99 3.86 -14.51
C ALA A 146 2.74 4.42 -13.79
N HIS A 147 1.59 4.38 -14.47
CA HIS A 147 0.27 4.66 -13.89
C HIS A 147 0.06 6.08 -13.33
N GLY A 148 0.80 7.08 -13.84
CA GLY A 148 0.55 8.49 -13.54
C GLY A 148 1.00 8.98 -12.16
N ALA A 149 1.75 8.16 -11.41
CA ALA A 149 2.24 8.52 -10.07
C ALA A 149 3.76 8.73 -10.01
N ALA A 150 4.43 8.90 -11.16
CA ALA A 150 5.89 9.02 -11.24
C ALA A 150 6.45 10.18 -10.41
N ALA A 151 5.91 11.39 -10.61
CA ALA A 151 6.36 12.59 -9.89
C ALA A 151 6.18 12.44 -8.36
N SER A 152 5.00 12.00 -7.93
CA SER A 152 4.71 11.74 -6.51
C SER A 152 5.62 10.67 -5.92
N SER A 153 5.91 9.61 -6.68
CA SER A 153 6.80 8.53 -6.26
C SER A 153 8.23 9.01 -6.07
N ILE A 154 8.77 9.77 -7.04
CA ILE A 154 10.11 10.37 -6.93
C ILE A 154 10.18 11.32 -5.73
N ASN A 155 9.16 12.16 -5.54
CA ASN A 155 9.10 13.07 -4.40
C ASN A 155 9.12 12.31 -3.06
N LEU A 156 8.35 11.23 -2.91
CA LEU A 156 8.40 10.40 -1.71
C LEU A 156 9.78 9.76 -1.51
N LEU A 157 10.38 9.20 -2.56
CA LEU A 157 11.73 8.63 -2.47
C LEU A 157 12.76 9.67 -2.01
N GLN A 158 12.59 10.94 -2.40
CA GLN A 158 13.43 12.05 -1.96
C GLN A 158 13.19 12.42 -0.50
N ILE A 159 11.93 12.58 -0.08
CA ILE A 159 11.56 12.91 1.31
C ILE A 159 12.12 11.88 2.29
N PHE A 160 12.03 10.59 1.94
CA PHE A 160 12.54 9.50 2.75
C PHE A 160 14.03 9.18 2.52
N LYS A 161 14.76 10.02 1.77
CA LYS A 161 16.19 9.89 1.47
C LYS A 161 16.58 8.54 0.84
N LEU A 162 15.63 7.89 0.17
CA LEU A 162 15.85 6.62 -0.49
C LEU A 162 16.60 6.80 -1.83
N LEU A 163 16.46 7.95 -2.49
CA LEU A 163 17.21 8.25 -3.72
C LEU A 163 18.72 8.22 -3.50
N GLU A 164 19.22 8.69 -2.36
CA GLU A 164 20.65 8.66 -2.01
C GLU A 164 21.15 7.23 -1.77
N SER A 165 20.27 6.35 -1.28
CA SER A 165 20.59 4.95 -1.06
C SER A 165 20.60 4.15 -2.37
N ILE A 166 19.78 4.56 -3.34
CA ILE A 166 19.57 3.86 -4.62
C ILE A 166 20.58 4.31 -5.68
N PHE A 167 20.79 5.61 -5.80
CA PHE A 167 21.66 6.19 -6.83
C PHE A 167 22.99 6.62 -6.22
N PRO A 168 24.12 6.32 -6.87
CA PRO A 168 25.41 6.90 -6.50
C PRO A 168 25.33 8.44 -6.42
N ALA A 169 26.06 9.03 -5.47
CA ALA A 169 25.95 10.44 -5.05
C ALA A 169 26.07 11.51 -6.17
N HIS A 170 26.54 11.14 -7.36
CA HIS A 170 26.65 12.02 -8.53
C HIS A 170 25.34 12.16 -9.32
N VAL A 171 24.44 11.17 -9.28
CA VAL A 171 23.16 11.20 -10.02
C VAL A 171 22.06 11.88 -9.21
N SER A 172 22.09 11.76 -7.88
CA SER A 172 21.10 12.40 -7.00
C SER A 172 21.04 13.92 -7.19
N LYS A 173 22.19 14.59 -7.34
CA LYS A 173 22.24 16.06 -7.59
C LYS A 173 21.64 16.48 -8.93
N ILE A 174 21.76 15.65 -9.98
CA ILE A 174 21.24 15.96 -11.31
C ILE A 174 19.72 15.76 -11.37
N PHE A 175 19.22 14.66 -10.78
CA PHE A 175 17.77 14.39 -10.71
C PHE A 175 17.00 15.46 -9.92
N ILE A 176 17.60 16.00 -8.84
CA ILE A 176 16.97 17.03 -8.00
C ILE A 176 16.81 18.37 -8.76
N CYS A 177 17.77 18.75 -9.60
CA CYS A 177 17.70 20.00 -10.36
C CYS A 177 16.81 19.94 -11.61
N SER A 178 16.57 18.75 -12.17
CA SER A 178 15.95 18.63 -13.51
C SER A 178 14.44 18.39 -13.48
N LEU A 179 13.86 18.03 -12.33
CA LEU A 179 12.42 17.74 -12.20
C LEU A 179 11.58 18.94 -11.72
N PHE A 180 12.22 20.08 -11.42
CA PHE A 180 11.59 21.31 -10.92
C PHE A 180 11.81 22.53 -11.85
N LEU A 181 12.28 22.31 -13.07
CA LEU A 181 12.31 23.28 -14.18
C LEU A 181 11.38 22.80 -15.28
#